data_AF-A0A7E6FKW8-F1
#
_entry.id   AF-A0A7E6FKW8-F1
#
_cell.length_a   1.000
_cell.length_b   1.000
_cell.length_c   1.000
_cell.angle_alpha   90.00
_cell.angle_beta   90.00
_cell.angle_gamma   90.00
#
_symmetry.space_group_name_H-M   'P 1'
#
loop_
_entity.id
_entity.type
_entity.pdbx_description
1 polymer ?
#
loop_
_entity_poly.entity_id
_entity_poly.type
_entity_poly.pdbx_seq_one_letter_code
_entity_poly.pdbx_strand_id
1 'polypeptide(L)'
;MTHGLPMLPEMAPVLVETVGESMIGWTQRQHPMPKVVKVNRIFGAVEQMVDPWTGHFEDHLETTKIKLVSTLLVTLREESKCGNYFENFLTKCKNKLALNCLYLYHNIEKFLQIFYTQPINMFRICRYAKFIYSKFIATGSPFSVRAGPKVMLFIWQNLDDPVGDMFDEVVEHILTVLAKFWHRLLLEESWIYRKVCL
;
A
#
# COMPACT_ATOMS: atom_id res chain seq x y z
N MET A 1 -53.82 -43.51 37.80
CA MET A 1 -52.57 -43.17 38.53
C MET A 1 -51.63 -44.35 38.27
N THR A 2 -50.57 -44.31 37.49
CA THR A 2 -49.64 -43.26 37.03
C THR A 2 -49.13 -43.64 35.63
N HIS A 3 -48.97 -42.65 34.74
CA HIS A 3 -48.43 -42.86 33.39
C HIS A 3 -46.91 -43.12 33.47
N GLY A 4 -46.47 -44.27 32.95
CA GLY A 4 -45.05 -44.53 32.69
C GLY A 4 -44.63 -43.88 31.38
N LEU A 5 -43.88 -42.77 31.46
CA LEU A 5 -43.18 -42.18 30.33
C LEU A 5 -42.08 -43.12 29.82
N PRO A 6 -41.91 -43.28 28.49
CA PRO A 6 -40.79 -44.01 27.93
C PRO A 6 -39.48 -43.24 28.19
N MET A 7 -38.49 -43.96 28.71
CA MET A 7 -37.13 -43.45 28.95
C MET A 7 -36.50 -43.03 27.62
N LEU A 8 -36.13 -41.75 27.52
CA LEU A 8 -35.27 -41.23 26.44
C LEU A 8 -33.88 -41.88 26.55
N PRO A 9 -33.21 -42.19 25.42
CA PRO A 9 -31.86 -42.73 25.45
C PRO A 9 -30.90 -41.75 26.11
N GLU A 10 -30.08 -42.29 27.01
CA GLU A 10 -29.01 -41.62 27.73
C GLU A 10 -28.07 -40.92 26.73
N MET A 11 -28.02 -39.59 26.79
CA MET A 11 -27.05 -38.80 26.03
C MET A 11 -25.66 -39.13 26.57
N ALA A 12 -24.89 -39.89 25.80
CA ALA A 12 -23.46 -40.05 26.04
C ALA A 12 -22.80 -38.66 26.15
N PRO A 13 -21.86 -38.45 27.09
CA PRO A 13 -21.11 -37.21 27.13
C PRO A 13 -20.37 -37.06 25.80
N VAL A 14 -20.69 -36.01 25.06
CA VAL A 14 -19.90 -35.62 23.89
C VAL A 14 -18.48 -35.39 24.39
N LEU A 15 -17.56 -36.25 23.94
CA LEU A 15 -16.13 -36.06 24.14
C LEU A 15 -15.77 -34.65 23.68
N VAL A 16 -15.32 -33.84 24.63
CA VAL A 16 -14.48 -32.68 24.33
C VAL A 16 -13.14 -33.26 23.89
N GLU A 17 -13.04 -33.65 22.62
CA GLU A 17 -11.73 -33.90 22.02
C GLU A 17 -11.05 -32.55 21.85
N THR A 18 -10.10 -32.34 22.75
CA THR A 18 -9.02 -31.37 22.69
C THR A 18 -8.57 -31.18 21.25
N VAL A 19 -8.85 -30.01 20.68
CA VAL A 19 -8.19 -29.55 19.45
C VAL A 19 -6.71 -29.47 19.79
N GLY A 20 -5.99 -30.50 19.33
CA GLY A 20 -4.55 -30.59 19.44
C GLY A 20 -3.91 -29.32 18.91
N GLU A 21 -2.90 -28.88 19.65
CA GLU A 21 -1.91 -27.91 19.23
C GLU A 21 -1.39 -28.31 17.85
N SER A 22 -1.99 -27.77 16.78
CA SER A 22 -1.35 -27.75 15.47
C SER A 22 -0.56 -26.47 15.40
N MET A 23 0.72 -26.60 15.76
CA MET A 23 1.80 -25.74 15.31
C MET A 23 1.69 -25.53 13.79
N ILE A 24 1.01 -24.48 13.38
CA ILE A 24 1.25 -23.84 12.10
C ILE A 24 1.44 -22.38 12.42
N GLY A 25 2.72 -22.00 12.55
CA GLY A 25 3.10 -20.60 12.61
C GLY A 25 2.45 -19.89 11.44
N TRP A 26 1.59 -18.92 11.74
CA TRP A 26 1.07 -17.98 10.76
C TRP A 26 2.24 -17.08 10.34
N THR A 27 3.09 -17.66 9.51
CA THR A 27 4.02 -16.95 8.65
C THR A 27 3.21 -15.94 7.87
N GLN A 28 3.34 -14.69 8.28
CA GLN A 28 3.36 -13.50 7.44
C GLN A 28 2.79 -13.76 6.04
N ARG A 29 1.45 -13.71 5.91
CA ARG A 29 0.79 -13.71 4.61
C ARG A 29 1.25 -12.45 3.87
N GLN A 30 2.32 -12.58 3.11
CA GLN A 30 2.69 -11.63 2.07
C GLN A 30 1.53 -11.66 1.09
N HIS A 31 0.61 -10.71 1.23
CA HIS A 31 -0.42 -10.46 0.24
C HIS A 31 0.29 -10.18 -1.08
N PRO A 32 -0.11 -10.81 -2.20
CA PRO A 32 0.44 -10.43 -3.49
C PRO A 32 0.08 -8.95 -3.69
N MET A 33 1.11 -8.09 -3.67
CA MET A 33 0.97 -6.74 -4.24
C MET A 33 0.37 -6.86 -5.64
N PRO A 34 -0.33 -5.81 -6.13
CA PRO A 34 -0.81 -5.79 -7.50
C PRO A 34 0.35 -6.17 -8.43
N LYS A 35 0.06 -7.12 -9.33
CA LYS A 35 1.04 -7.74 -10.21
C LYS A 35 1.72 -6.62 -11.00
N VAL A 36 2.94 -6.31 -10.60
CA VAL A 36 3.83 -5.37 -11.29
C VAL A 36 3.27 -3.94 -11.28
N VAL A 37 3.49 -3.22 -10.18
CA VAL A 37 3.84 -1.79 -10.32
C VAL A 37 4.83 -1.73 -11.48
N LYS A 38 4.54 -0.99 -12.54
CA LYS A 38 5.42 -0.88 -13.71
C LYS A 38 6.68 -0.14 -13.30
N VAL A 39 7.59 -0.83 -12.61
CA VAL A 39 8.80 -0.27 -12.00
C VAL A 39 9.62 0.45 -13.09
N ASN A 40 9.61 -0.08 -14.31
CA ASN A 40 10.24 0.51 -15.49
C ASN A 40 9.72 1.94 -15.80
N ARG A 41 8.43 2.22 -15.60
CA ARG A 41 7.89 3.58 -15.78
C ARG A 41 8.28 4.51 -14.63
N ILE A 42 8.32 4.00 -13.39
CA ILE A 42 8.86 4.76 -12.24
C ILE A 42 10.33 5.11 -12.51
N PHE A 43 11.11 4.17 -13.03
CA PHE A 43 12.50 4.40 -13.42
C PHE A 43 12.63 5.44 -14.52
N GLY A 44 11.83 5.39 -15.57
CA GLY A 44 11.83 6.43 -16.62
C GLY A 44 11.45 7.83 -16.09
N ALA A 45 10.57 7.90 -15.10
CA ALA A 45 10.26 9.17 -14.43
C ALA A 45 11.41 9.66 -13.54
N VAL A 46 12.15 8.75 -12.91
CA VAL A 46 13.33 9.06 -12.07
C VAL A 46 14.57 9.40 -12.91
N GLU A 47 14.69 8.88 -14.13
CA GLU A 47 15.79 9.19 -15.07
C GLU A 47 15.89 10.68 -15.40
N GLN A 48 14.76 11.37 -15.46
CA GLN A 48 14.72 12.82 -15.69
C GLN A 48 15.25 13.64 -14.51
N MET A 49 15.67 13.01 -13.41
CA MET A 49 16.12 13.67 -12.17
C MET A 49 17.59 13.43 -11.85
N VAL A 50 18.26 12.55 -12.60
CA VAL A 50 19.67 12.25 -12.40
C VAL A 50 20.47 13.31 -13.16
N ASP A 51 21.33 14.04 -12.44
CA ASP A 51 22.08 15.17 -12.98
C ASP A 51 22.86 14.80 -14.26
N PRO A 52 22.89 15.68 -15.30
CA PRO A 52 23.59 15.41 -16.56
C PRO A 52 25.11 15.23 -16.47
N TRP A 53 25.74 15.47 -15.31
CA TRP A 53 27.19 15.58 -15.15
C TRP A 53 27.91 14.29 -14.71
N THR A 54 27.23 13.17 -14.52
CA THR A 54 27.85 11.91 -14.02
C THR A 54 28.17 10.92 -15.14
N GLY A 55 28.68 11.40 -16.29
CA GLY A 55 28.85 10.71 -17.57
C GLY A 55 29.66 9.40 -17.64
N HIS A 56 29.58 8.50 -16.66
CA HIS A 56 30.20 7.18 -16.67
C HIS A 56 29.60 6.20 -15.63
N PHE A 57 28.30 5.86 -15.64
CA PHE A 57 27.74 4.95 -14.60
C PHE A 57 26.42 4.23 -14.96
N GLU A 58 26.26 3.63 -16.14
CA GLU A 58 24.98 2.97 -16.50
C GLU A 58 24.62 1.78 -15.57
N ASP A 59 25.56 0.91 -15.19
CA ASP A 59 25.28 -0.25 -14.32
C ASP A 59 25.00 0.11 -12.84
N HIS A 60 25.64 1.17 -12.34
CA HIS A 60 25.43 1.63 -10.95
C HIS A 60 24.13 2.43 -10.83
N LEU A 61 23.69 3.07 -11.91
CA LEU A 61 22.46 3.84 -11.97
C LEU A 61 21.23 2.94 -11.79
N GLU A 62 21.18 1.81 -12.49
CA GLU A 62 20.07 0.86 -12.38
C GLU A 62 20.01 0.22 -11.01
N THR A 63 21.17 -0.15 -10.45
CA THR A 63 21.30 -0.62 -9.07
C THR A 63 20.83 0.42 -8.05
N THR A 64 21.12 1.70 -8.29
CA THR A 64 20.72 2.81 -7.40
C THR A 64 19.22 3.08 -7.48
N LYS A 65 18.63 3.01 -8.68
CA LYS A 65 17.18 3.13 -8.90
C LYS A 65 16.41 2.00 -8.22
N ILE A 66 16.86 0.75 -8.39
CA ILE A 66 16.26 -0.42 -7.73
C ILE A 66 16.35 -0.26 -6.20
N LYS A 67 17.49 0.18 -5.68
CA LYS A 67 17.65 0.47 -4.24
C LYS A 67 16.73 1.60 -3.76
N LEU A 68 16.56 2.66 -4.55
CA LEU A 68 15.67 3.78 -4.20
C LEU A 68 14.22 3.31 -4.06
N VAL A 69 13.71 2.60 -5.07
CA VAL A 69 12.30 2.15 -5.07
C VAL A 69 12.08 1.07 -4.00
N SER A 70 13.00 0.11 -3.86
CA SER A 70 12.87 -0.94 -2.86
C SER A 70 12.91 -0.39 -1.43
N THR A 71 13.82 0.54 -1.12
CA THR A 71 13.88 1.20 0.19
C THR A 71 12.63 2.04 0.44
N LEU A 72 12.12 2.78 -0.56
CA LEU A 72 10.85 3.50 -0.45
C LEU A 72 9.72 2.55 -0.06
N LEU A 73 9.54 1.44 -0.79
CA LEU A 73 8.46 0.48 -0.53
C LEU A 73 8.56 -0.14 0.87
N VAL A 74 9.78 -0.45 1.32
CA VAL A 74 10.03 -0.92 2.69
C VAL A 74 9.62 0.14 3.71
N THR A 75 10.03 1.39 3.51
CA THR A 75 9.67 2.50 4.39
C THR A 75 8.17 2.73 4.43
N LEU A 76 7.48 2.69 3.28
CA LEU A 76 6.02 2.84 3.23
C LEU A 76 5.31 1.72 3.99
N ARG A 77 5.80 0.48 3.91
CA ARG A 77 5.21 -0.65 4.64
C ARG A 77 5.37 -0.53 6.16
N GLU A 78 6.49 0.02 6.60
CA GLU A 78 6.88 0.08 8.00
C GLU A 78 6.62 1.46 8.64
N GLU A 79 6.01 2.40 7.91
CA GLU A 79 5.90 3.81 8.32
C GLU A 79 5.25 4.00 9.70
N SER A 80 4.18 3.25 9.98
CA SER A 80 3.48 3.28 11.27
C SER A 80 4.33 2.74 12.42
N LYS A 81 5.35 1.91 12.13
CA LYS A 81 6.29 1.37 13.12
C LYS A 81 7.52 2.27 13.29
N CYS A 82 7.82 3.11 12.31
CA CYS A 82 8.95 4.03 12.31
C CYS A 82 8.59 5.47 12.77
N GLY A 83 7.47 5.63 13.49
CA GLY A 83 7.05 6.94 14.01
C GLY A 83 6.74 7.98 12.92
N ASN A 84 6.24 7.54 11.77
CA ASN A 84 5.88 8.39 10.63
C ASN A 84 7.06 9.24 10.11
N TYR A 85 8.26 8.65 10.09
CA TYR A 85 9.49 9.33 9.67
C TYR A 85 9.37 10.05 8.32
N PHE A 86 8.85 9.35 7.31
CA PHE A 86 8.73 9.91 5.96
C PHE A 86 7.61 10.95 5.87
N GLU A 87 6.44 10.69 6.44
CA GLU A 87 5.38 11.70 6.59
C GLU A 87 5.87 13.00 7.25
N ASN A 88 6.67 12.89 8.33
CA ASN A 88 7.23 14.06 9.01
C ASN A 88 8.16 14.86 8.10
N PHE A 89 8.98 14.19 7.28
CA PHE A 89 9.79 14.85 6.26
C PHE A 89 8.93 15.54 5.19
N LEU A 90 7.89 14.87 4.66
CA LEU A 90 6.98 15.46 3.68
C LEU A 90 6.25 16.69 4.24
N THR A 91 5.88 16.64 5.51
CA THR A 91 5.28 17.76 6.25
C THR A 91 6.25 18.94 6.33
N LYS A 92 7.53 18.72 6.64
CA LYS A 92 8.58 19.75 6.61
C LYS A 92 8.78 20.34 5.23
N CYS A 93 8.69 19.51 4.18
CA CYS A 93 8.74 19.96 2.79
C CYS A 93 7.51 20.81 2.38
N LYS A 94 6.46 20.89 3.21
CA LYS A 94 5.20 21.61 2.95
C LYS A 94 4.55 21.24 1.61
N ASN A 95 4.81 20.03 1.11
CA ASN A 95 4.26 19.58 -0.15
C ASN A 95 2.97 18.79 0.06
N LYS A 96 1.83 19.47 -0.10
CA LYS A 96 0.50 18.86 0.06
C LYS A 96 0.27 17.69 -0.89
N LEU A 97 0.78 17.76 -2.12
CA LEU A 97 0.61 16.68 -3.10
C LEU A 97 1.31 15.40 -2.62
N ALA A 98 2.55 15.50 -2.15
CA ALA A 98 3.30 14.35 -1.64
C ALA A 98 2.61 13.72 -0.42
N LEU A 99 2.12 14.53 0.52
CA LEU A 99 1.34 14.04 1.65
C LEU A 99 0.04 13.36 1.21
N ASN A 100 -0.69 13.94 0.26
CA ASN A 100 -1.90 13.33 -0.28
C ASN A 100 -1.59 11.98 -0.96
N CYS A 101 -0.48 11.90 -1.71
CA CYS A 101 0.00 10.67 -2.33
C CYS A 101 0.33 9.60 -1.28
N LEU A 102 1.01 9.98 -0.20
CA LEU A 102 1.33 9.08 0.92
C LEU A 102 0.04 8.53 1.58
N TYR A 103 -0.91 9.42 1.89
CA TYR A 103 -2.19 9.01 2.47
C TYR A 103 -3.01 8.13 1.53
N LEU A 104 -3.04 8.43 0.23
CA LEU A 104 -3.73 7.61 -0.75
C LEU A 104 -3.10 6.22 -0.85
N TYR A 105 -1.77 6.12 -0.88
CA TYR A 105 -1.05 4.84 -0.91
C TYR A 105 -1.55 3.90 0.21
N HIS A 106 -1.58 4.39 1.45
CA HIS A 106 -2.04 3.60 2.59
C HIS A 106 -3.51 3.22 2.53
N ASN A 107 -4.37 4.06 1.93
CA ASN A 107 -5.76 3.69 1.73
C ASN A 107 -5.91 2.61 0.64
N ILE A 108 -5.09 2.64 -0.41
CA ILE A 108 -5.08 1.59 -1.44
C ILE A 108 -4.56 0.27 -0.86
N GLU A 109 -3.50 0.27 -0.07
CA GLU A 109 -3.01 -0.94 0.63
C GLU A 109 -4.10 -1.56 1.51
N LYS A 110 -4.83 -0.74 2.28
CA LYS A 110 -5.99 -1.19 3.08
C LYS A 110 -7.11 -1.73 2.19
N PHE A 111 -7.38 -1.11 1.04
CA PHE A 111 -8.38 -1.59 0.10
C PHE A 111 -8.01 -2.98 -0.40
N LEU A 112 -6.76 -3.20 -0.81
CA LEU A 112 -6.27 -4.48 -1.29
C LEU A 112 -6.33 -5.55 -0.19
N GLN A 113 -5.99 -5.19 1.06
CA GLN A 113 -6.17 -6.10 2.20
C GLN A 113 -7.64 -6.54 2.33
N ILE A 114 -8.61 -5.62 2.25
CA ILE A 114 -10.04 -5.96 2.29
C ILE A 114 -10.43 -6.82 1.08
N PHE A 115 -9.95 -6.46 -0.12
CA PHE A 115 -10.28 -7.13 -1.39
C PHE A 115 -9.85 -8.60 -1.40
N TYR A 116 -8.66 -8.91 -0.90
CA TYR A 116 -8.11 -10.27 -0.88
C TYR A 116 -8.44 -11.07 0.40
N THR A 117 -9.13 -10.48 1.37
CA THR A 117 -9.53 -11.19 2.60
C THR A 117 -10.77 -12.04 2.34
N GLN A 118 -10.78 -13.26 2.88
CA GLN A 118 -11.92 -14.17 2.85
C GLN A 118 -12.68 -14.15 4.19
N PRO A 119 -14.02 -14.27 4.18
CA PRO A 119 -14.89 -14.29 3.00
C PRO A 119 -15.00 -12.90 2.33
N ILE A 120 -15.12 -12.88 1.00
CA ILE A 120 -15.28 -11.64 0.22
C ILE A 120 -16.58 -10.92 0.63
N ASN A 121 -16.47 -9.63 0.94
CA ASN A 121 -17.61 -8.77 1.22
C ASN A 121 -17.65 -7.60 0.23
N MET A 122 -18.39 -7.78 -0.87
CA MET A 122 -18.48 -6.78 -1.95
C MET A 122 -19.03 -5.44 -1.47
N PHE A 123 -19.99 -5.43 -0.54
CA PHE A 123 -20.50 -4.17 0.01
C PHE A 123 -19.40 -3.33 0.67
N ARG A 124 -18.50 -3.96 1.45
CA ARG A 124 -17.36 -3.27 2.08
C ARG A 124 -16.35 -2.80 1.04
N ILE A 125 -16.08 -3.62 0.02
CA ILE A 125 -15.14 -3.31 -1.06
C ILE A 125 -15.62 -2.10 -1.87
N CYS A 126 -16.85 -2.13 -2.40
CA CYS A 126 -17.42 -1.04 -3.20
C CYS A 126 -17.52 0.25 -2.38
N ARG A 127 -17.96 0.15 -1.11
CA ARG A 127 -18.03 1.31 -0.22
C ARG A 127 -16.66 1.95 0.00
N TYR A 128 -15.62 1.14 0.18
CA TYR A 128 -14.26 1.66 0.42
C TYR A 128 -13.62 2.21 -0.86
N ALA A 129 -13.85 1.59 -2.02
CA ALA A 129 -13.44 2.13 -3.32
C ALA A 129 -14.06 3.52 -3.58
N LYS A 130 -15.37 3.68 -3.34
CA LYS A 130 -16.07 4.97 -3.46
C LYS A 130 -15.52 6.02 -2.51
N PHE A 131 -15.18 5.64 -1.28
CA PHE A 131 -14.50 6.53 -0.33
C PHE A 131 -13.14 7.01 -0.83
N ILE A 132 -12.31 6.11 -1.36
CA ILE A 132 -11.01 6.46 -1.94
C ILE A 132 -11.20 7.45 -3.09
N TYR A 133 -12.12 7.13 -4.02
CA TYR A 133 -12.39 7.96 -5.17
C TYR A 133 -12.84 9.38 -4.76
N SER A 134 -13.84 9.50 -3.90
CA SER A 134 -14.35 10.82 -3.48
C SER A 134 -13.31 11.62 -2.71
N LYS A 135 -12.51 10.96 -1.87
CA LYS A 135 -11.56 11.63 -0.98
C LYS A 135 -10.30 12.10 -1.68
N PHE A 136 -9.79 11.37 -2.68
CA PHE A 136 -8.46 11.62 -3.26
C PHE A 136 -8.43 11.81 -4.79
N ILE A 137 -9.41 11.29 -5.52
CA ILE A 137 -9.32 11.11 -6.98
C ILE A 137 -10.28 12.04 -7.71
N ALA A 138 -11.51 12.16 -7.24
CA ALA A 138 -12.55 12.98 -7.87
C ALA A 138 -12.09 14.43 -8.08
N THR A 139 -12.60 15.06 -9.14
CA THR A 139 -12.40 16.49 -9.37
C THR A 139 -12.88 17.29 -8.15
N GLY A 140 -12.03 18.21 -7.66
CA GLY A 140 -12.33 18.99 -6.46
C GLY A 140 -12.11 18.24 -5.14
N SER A 141 -11.52 17.05 -5.16
CA SER A 141 -11.15 16.30 -3.97
C SER A 141 -10.30 17.15 -3.00
N PRO A 142 -10.62 17.13 -1.68
CA PRO A 142 -9.86 17.87 -0.68
C PRO A 142 -8.42 17.36 -0.51
N PHE A 143 -8.18 16.08 -0.82
CA PHE A 143 -6.86 15.45 -0.81
C PHE A 143 -6.43 15.03 -2.22
N SER A 144 -6.69 15.89 -3.21
CA SER A 144 -6.45 15.54 -4.61
C SER A 144 -4.98 15.14 -4.85
N VAL A 145 -4.80 14.00 -5.52
CA VAL A 145 -3.48 13.55 -6.03
C VAL A 145 -3.24 13.94 -7.49
N ARG A 146 -4.18 14.71 -8.08
CA ARG A 146 -4.12 15.15 -9.50
C ARG A 146 -3.96 13.99 -10.48
N ALA A 147 -4.73 12.92 -10.27
CA ALA A 147 -4.77 11.80 -11.21
C ALA A 147 -5.23 12.28 -12.60
N GLY A 148 -4.67 11.69 -13.67
CA GLY A 148 -5.02 12.06 -15.04
C GLY A 148 -6.49 11.70 -15.38
N PRO A 149 -7.15 12.42 -16.30
CA PRO A 149 -8.57 12.19 -16.63
C PRO A 149 -8.91 10.75 -17.03
N LYS A 150 -8.01 10.09 -17.78
CA LYS A 150 -8.17 8.68 -18.18
C LYS A 150 -8.17 7.72 -16.98
N VAL A 151 -7.26 7.94 -16.02
CA VAL A 151 -7.17 7.15 -14.79
C VAL A 151 -8.40 7.38 -13.91
N MET A 152 -8.82 8.65 -13.76
CA MET A 152 -10.03 8.99 -13.01
C MET A 152 -11.28 8.32 -13.60
N LEU A 153 -11.43 8.33 -14.92
CA LEU A 153 -12.56 7.71 -15.61
C LEU A 153 -12.57 6.19 -15.42
N PHE A 154 -11.42 5.54 -15.59
CA PHE A 154 -11.30 4.09 -15.40
C PHE A 154 -11.68 3.68 -13.98
N ILE A 155 -11.18 4.37 -12.97
CA ILE A 155 -11.52 4.09 -11.56
C ILE A 155 -13.02 4.29 -11.32
N TRP A 156 -13.60 5.38 -11.86
CA TRP A 156 -15.02 5.69 -11.71
C TRP A 156 -15.92 4.58 -12.28
N GLN A 157 -15.58 4.04 -13.46
CA GLN A 157 -16.34 2.97 -14.10
C GLN A 157 -16.35 1.65 -13.32
N ASN A 158 -15.35 1.42 -12.47
CA ASN A 158 -15.20 0.19 -11.67
C ASN A 158 -15.64 0.37 -10.21
N LEU A 159 -16.34 1.45 -9.84
CA LEU A 159 -16.72 1.69 -8.43
C LEU A 159 -17.83 0.75 -7.91
N ASP A 160 -18.70 0.27 -8.79
CA ASP A 160 -19.80 -0.63 -8.43
C ASP A 160 -19.40 -2.11 -8.51
N ASP A 161 -18.41 -2.44 -9.35
CA ASP A 161 -17.78 -3.75 -9.46
C ASP A 161 -16.23 -3.61 -9.44
N PRO A 162 -15.62 -3.43 -8.25
CA PRO A 162 -14.19 -3.21 -8.13
C PRO A 162 -13.35 -4.39 -8.61
N VAL A 163 -12.30 -4.09 -9.38
CA VAL A 163 -11.29 -5.06 -9.81
C VAL A 163 -9.98 -4.85 -9.04
N GLY A 164 -9.20 -5.92 -8.86
CA GLY A 164 -8.02 -5.91 -7.98
C GLY A 164 -6.90 -4.95 -8.41
N ASP A 165 -6.85 -4.60 -9.70
CA ASP A 165 -5.87 -3.73 -10.33
C ASP A 165 -6.42 -2.34 -10.69
N MET A 166 -7.64 -1.99 -10.23
CA MET A 166 -8.30 -0.73 -10.63
C MET A 166 -7.49 0.52 -10.26
N PHE A 167 -6.60 0.41 -9.27
CA PHE A 167 -5.76 1.49 -8.77
C PHE A 167 -4.31 1.46 -9.29
N ASP A 168 -3.91 0.52 -10.14
CA ASP A 168 -2.49 0.32 -10.50
C ASP A 168 -1.85 1.57 -11.12
N GLU A 169 -2.53 2.21 -12.08
CA GLU A 169 -2.01 3.43 -12.71
C GLU A 169 -1.94 4.62 -11.72
N VAL A 170 -2.83 4.67 -10.71
CA VAL A 170 -2.73 5.72 -9.66
C VAL A 170 -1.63 5.40 -8.66
N VAL A 171 -1.40 4.13 -8.31
CA VAL A 171 -0.28 3.68 -7.49
C VAL A 171 1.05 4.01 -8.15
N GLU A 172 1.16 3.79 -9.46
CA GLU A 172 2.36 4.13 -10.23
C GLU A 172 2.66 5.64 -10.16
N HIS A 173 1.64 6.49 -10.34
CA HIS A 173 1.75 7.94 -10.17
C HIS A 173 2.16 8.34 -8.76
N ILE A 174 1.53 7.77 -7.74
CA ILE A 174 1.85 8.00 -6.32
C ILE A 174 3.31 7.67 -6.03
N LEU A 175 3.77 6.48 -6.43
CA LEU A 175 5.14 6.04 -6.18
C LEU A 175 6.16 6.89 -6.93
N THR A 176 5.82 7.34 -8.13
CA THR A 176 6.64 8.30 -8.89
C THR A 176 6.81 9.61 -8.14
N VAL A 177 5.74 10.16 -7.54
CA VAL A 177 5.82 11.38 -6.72
C VAL A 177 6.65 11.14 -5.47
N LEU A 178 6.35 10.06 -4.72
CA LEU A 178 7.01 9.77 -3.45
C LEU A 178 8.50 9.45 -3.64
N ALA A 179 8.89 8.78 -4.72
CA ALA A 179 10.29 8.47 -5.03
C ALA A 179 11.17 9.73 -5.13
N LYS A 180 10.63 10.85 -5.65
CA LYS A 180 11.37 12.11 -5.72
C LYS A 180 11.72 12.63 -4.32
N PHE A 181 10.75 12.57 -3.41
CA PHE A 181 10.93 13.03 -2.04
C PHE A 181 11.81 12.08 -1.23
N TRP A 182 11.66 10.77 -1.45
CA TRP A 182 12.53 9.78 -0.83
C TRP A 182 13.98 9.96 -1.24
N HIS A 183 14.24 10.15 -2.54
CA HIS A 183 15.58 10.43 -3.03
C HIS A 183 16.17 11.69 -2.37
N ARG A 184 15.38 12.77 -2.31
CA ARG A 184 15.79 14.00 -1.64
C ARG A 184 16.11 13.78 -0.15
N LEU A 185 15.28 13.02 0.57
CA LEU A 185 15.53 12.67 1.97
C LEU A 185 16.88 11.96 2.13
N LEU A 186 17.15 10.94 1.31
CA LEU A 186 18.40 10.18 1.37
C LEU A 186 19.62 11.03 1.04
N LEU A 187 19.48 11.99 0.11
CA LEU A 187 20.53 12.97 -0.16
C LEU A 187 20.78 13.84 1.09
N GLU A 188 19.74 14.44 1.66
CA GLU A 188 19.84 15.30 2.86
C GLU A 188 20.50 14.55 4.04
N GLU A 189 20.14 13.29 4.27
CA GLU A 189 20.80 12.44 5.26
C GLU A 189 22.28 12.25 4.95
N SER A 190 22.64 11.90 3.72
CA SER A 190 24.03 11.75 3.30
C SER A 190 24.87 13.02 3.49
N TRP A 191 24.28 14.19 3.25
CA TRP A 191 24.93 15.48 3.50
C TRP A 191 25.14 15.74 5.00
N ILE A 192 24.15 15.43 5.83
CA ILE A 192 24.25 15.58 7.29
C ILE A 192 25.34 14.66 7.85
N TYR A 193 25.37 13.39 7.45
CA TYR A 193 26.41 12.44 7.90
C TYR A 193 27.81 12.90 7.50
N ARG A 194 28.00 13.39 6.27
CA ARG A 194 29.30 13.94 5.84
C ARG A 194 29.75 15.16 6.62
N LYS A 195 28.81 16.03 7.03
CA LYS A 195 29.11 17.23 7.82
C LYS A 195 29.49 16.92 9.27
N VAL A 196 28.95 15.84 9.85
CA VAL A 196 29.24 15.42 11.23
C VAL A 196 30.55 14.62 11.33
N CYS A 197 30.98 13.99 10.24
CA CYS A 197 32.25 13.26 10.18
C CYS A 197 33.49 14.09 9.79
N LEU A 198 33.33 15.42 9.62
CA LEU A 198 34.41 16.40 9.41
C LEU A 198 34.52 17.29 10.65
#